data_AF-A0A662U1P1-F1
#
_entry.id   AF-A0A662U1P1-F1
#
_cell.length_a   1.000
_cell.length_b   1.000
_cell.length_c   1.000
_cell.angle_alpha   90.00
_cell.angle_beta   90.00
_cell.angle_gamma   90.00
#
_symmetry.space_group_name_H-M   'P 1'
#
loop_
_entity.id
_entity.type
_entity.pdbx_description
1 polymer ?
#
loop_
_entity_poly.entity_id
_entity_poly.type
_entity_poly.pdbx_seq_one_letter_code
_entity_poly.pdbx_strand_id
1 'polypeptide(L)'
;MFIGAGIGLLFGRADVGGAIGMGVGFLAMALLKSREVKRVELSIPKTLPSIGLALVGLLFITAGVLMFISPELLYPYLAGIAAIILGIFLIVMSLISFKKTK
;
A
#
# COMPACT_ATOMS: atom_id res chain seq x y z
N MET A 1 11.16 -9.11 1.62
CA MET A 1 11.12 -9.16 0.13
C MET A 1 10.55 -7.88 -0.46
N PHE A 2 9.25 -7.57 -0.35
CA PHE A 2 8.63 -6.40 -1.01
C PHE A 2 9.22 -5.05 -0.62
N ILE A 3 9.52 -4.84 0.67
CA ILE A 3 10.17 -3.60 1.14
C ILE A 3 11.56 -3.45 0.49
N GLY A 4 12.35 -4.51 0.44
CA GLY A 4 13.68 -4.49 -0.18
C GLY A 4 13.62 -4.29 -1.70
N ALA A 5 12.66 -4.94 -2.38
CA ALA A 5 12.44 -4.74 -3.82
C ALA A 5 12.01 -3.29 -4.12
N GLY A 6 11.14 -2.72 -3.28
CA GLY A 6 10.71 -1.32 -3.40
C GLY A 6 11.87 -0.34 -3.23
N ILE A 7 12.73 -0.55 -2.22
CA ILE A 7 13.95 0.26 -2.05
C ILE A 7 14.91 0.05 -3.23
N GLY A 8 15.10 -1.18 -3.69
CA GLY A 8 15.95 -1.50 -4.84
C GLY A 8 15.48 -0.88 -6.15
N LEU A 9 14.17 -0.70 -6.31
CA LEU A 9 13.58 0.00 -7.45
C LEU A 9 14.05 1.45 -7.54
N LEU A 10 14.26 2.14 -6.41
CA LEU A 10 14.79 3.52 -6.37
C LEU A 10 16.19 3.62 -6.98
N PHE A 11 16.94 2.52 -6.99
CA PHE A 11 18.28 2.42 -7.58
C PHE A 11 18.28 1.69 -8.93
N GLY A 12 17.10 1.43 -9.53
CA GLY A 12 16.97 0.71 -10.79
C GLY A 12 17.32 -0.78 -10.73
N ARG A 13 17.46 -1.34 -9.53
CA ARG A 13 17.90 -2.72 -9.28
C ARG A 13 16.97 -3.44 -8.29
N ALA A 14 15.73 -3.61 -8.71
CA ALA A 14 14.71 -4.29 -7.91
C ALA A 14 15.07 -5.75 -7.61
N ASP A 15 15.81 -6.42 -8.50
CA ASP A 15 16.37 -7.75 -8.35
C ASP A 15 17.31 -7.84 -7.12
N VAL A 16 18.28 -6.92 -7.03
CA VAL A 16 19.24 -6.87 -5.91
C VAL A 16 18.54 -6.48 -4.62
N GLY A 17 17.69 -5.45 -4.64
CA GLY A 17 16.94 -5.04 -3.46
C GLY A 17 16.00 -6.14 -2.96
N GLY A 18 15.37 -6.89 -3.86
CA GLY A 18 14.54 -8.04 -3.53
C GLY A 18 15.32 -9.14 -2.82
N ALA A 19 16.50 -9.50 -3.35
CA ALA A 19 17.40 -10.50 -2.76
C ALA A 19 17.89 -10.08 -1.37
N ILE A 20 18.33 -8.83 -1.21
CA ILE A 20 18.71 -8.27 0.10
C ILE A 20 17.53 -8.31 1.07
N GLY A 21 16.36 -7.86 0.62
CA GLY A 21 15.14 -7.88 1.43
C GLY A 21 14.64 -9.28 1.78
N MET A 22 15.05 -10.31 1.03
CA MET A 22 14.77 -11.71 1.36
C MET A 22 15.76 -12.20 2.42
N GLY A 23 17.06 -11.96 2.24
CA GLY A 23 18.09 -12.33 3.21
C GLY A 23 17.90 -11.71 4.58
N VAL A 24 17.66 -10.39 4.65
CA VAL A 24 17.38 -9.69 5.92
C VAL A 24 16.10 -10.22 6.58
N GLY A 25 15.08 -10.54 5.78
CA GLY A 25 13.84 -11.14 6.28
C GLY A 25 14.06 -12.50 6.92
N PHE A 26 14.89 -13.36 6.31
CA PHE A 26 15.26 -14.66 6.88
C PHE A 26 16.05 -14.53 8.18
N LEU A 27 17.02 -13.61 8.24
CA LEU A 27 17.80 -13.36 9.45
C LEU A 27 16.90 -12.86 10.60
N ALA A 28 16.00 -11.92 10.32
CA ALA A 28 15.05 -11.42 11.31
C ALA A 28 14.14 -12.56 11.85
N MET A 29 13.66 -13.44 10.96
CA MET A 29 12.84 -14.58 11.37
C MET A 29 13.62 -15.58 12.23
N ALA A 30 14.88 -15.86 11.89
CA ALA A 30 15.75 -16.73 12.69
C ALA A 30 16.04 -16.14 14.09
N LEU A 31 16.31 -14.83 14.17
CA LEU A 31 16.52 -14.12 15.44
C LEU A 31 15.25 -14.12 16.31
N LEU A 32 14.08 -13.89 15.71
CA LEU A 32 12.79 -13.93 16.39
C LEU A 32 12.43 -15.34 16.86
N LYS A 33 12.81 -16.38 16.13
CA LYS A 33 12.60 -17.78 16.51
C LYS A 33 13.53 -18.23 17.64
N SER A 34 14.76 -17.70 17.69
CA SER A 34 15.74 -18.04 18.72
C SER A 34 15.42 -17.47 20.10
N ARG A 35 14.61 -16.40 20.17
CA ARG A 35 14.03 -15.93 21.42
C ARG A 35 12.67 -16.60 21.56
N GLU A 36 12.37 -17.22 22.70
CA GLU A 36 11.00 -17.65 23.03
C GLU A 36 10.13 -16.41 23.23
N VAL A 37 9.80 -15.73 22.14
CA VAL A 37 8.91 -14.58 22.16
C VAL A 37 7.55 -15.13 22.57
N LYS A 38 7.16 -14.88 23.82
CA LYS A 38 5.79 -15.11 24.30
C LYS A 38 4.87 -14.55 23.22
N ARG A 39 4.00 -15.40 22.66
CA ARG A 39 3.02 -14.99 21.67
C ARG A 39 2.13 -13.95 22.32
N VAL A 40 2.51 -12.68 22.18
CA VAL A 40 1.62 -11.57 22.43
C VAL A 40 0.57 -11.73 21.35
N GLU A 41 -0.66 -12.00 21.76
CA GLU A 41 -1.80 -11.92 20.86
C GLU A 41 -1.88 -10.46 20.41
N LEU A 42 -1.15 -10.16 19.34
CA LEU A 42 -1.24 -8.89 18.64
C LEU A 42 -2.64 -8.88 18.01
N SER A 43 -3.60 -8.37 18.77
CA SER A 43 -4.91 -8.02 18.24
C SER A 43 -4.67 -6.92 17.20
N ILE A 44 -4.49 -7.33 15.94
CA ILE A 44 -4.35 -6.38 14.83
C ILE A 44 -5.59 -5.49 14.90
N PRO A 45 -5.41 -4.17 15.08
CA PRO A 45 -6.55 -3.29 15.21
C PRO A 45 -7.35 -3.39 13.91
N LYS A 46 -8.65 -3.67 14.03
CA LYS A 46 -9.56 -3.84 12.88
C LYS A 46 -9.62 -2.58 11.99
N THR A 47 -9.07 -1.46 12.46
CA THR A 47 -8.91 -0.20 11.73
C THR A 47 -7.72 -0.19 10.76
N LEU A 48 -6.72 -1.08 10.91
CA LEU A 48 -5.50 -1.08 10.08
C LEU A 48 -5.79 -1.26 8.58
N PRO A 49 -6.64 -2.22 8.16
CA PRO A 49 -7.01 -2.38 6.75
C PRO A 49 -7.80 -1.16 6.23
N SER A 50 -8.64 -0.58 7.08
CA SER A 50 -9.44 0.60 6.74
C SER A 50 -8.55 1.82 6.45
N ILE A 51 -7.51 2.04 7.26
CA ILE A 51 -6.53 3.12 7.03
C ILE A 51 -5.81 2.91 5.69
N GLY A 52 -5.38 1.67 5.41
CA GLY A 52 -4.75 1.33 4.13
C GLY A 52 -5.65 1.62 2.94
N LEU A 53 -6.92 1.21 2.99
CA LEU A 53 -7.91 1.50 1.94
C LEU A 53 -8.12 3.02 1.74
N ALA A 54 -8.13 3.80 2.82
CA ALA A 54 -8.27 5.25 2.74
C ALA A 54 -7.07 5.89 2.03
N LEU A 55 -5.85 5.47 2.37
CA LEU A 55 -4.62 5.95 1.73
C LEU A 55 -4.59 5.61 0.23
N VAL A 56 -4.95 4.38 -0.14
CA VAL A 56 -5.01 3.97 -1.55
C VAL A 56 -6.08 4.76 -2.31
N GLY A 57 -7.26 4.95 -1.71
CA GLY A 57 -8.33 5.76 -2.31
C GLY A 57 -7.90 7.21 -2.55
N LEU A 58 -7.20 7.82 -1.59
CA LEU A 58 -6.64 9.17 -1.73
C LEU A 58 -5.63 9.24 -2.88
N LEU A 59 -4.71 8.26 -2.99
CA LEU A 59 -3.76 8.19 -4.09
C LEU A 59 -4.46 8.15 -5.46
N PHE A 60 -5.52 7.34 -5.59
CA PHE A 60 -6.31 7.28 -6.82
C PHE A 60 -6.97 8.61 -7.19
N ILE A 61 -7.53 9.34 -6.21
CA ILE A 61 -8.09 10.67 -6.45
C ILE A 61 -6.99 11.63 -6.91
N THR A 62 -5.86 11.67 -6.21
CA THR A 62 -4.76 12.59 -6.57
C THR A 62 -4.21 12.29 -7.96
N ALA A 63 -4.00 11.02 -8.30
CA ALA A 63 -3.55 10.59 -9.63
C ALA A 63 -4.58 10.94 -10.71
N GLY A 64 -5.86 10.72 -10.43
CA GLY A 64 -6.94 11.09 -11.35
C GLY A 64 -7.02 12.59 -11.58
N VAL A 65 -6.85 13.42 -10.55
CA VAL A 65 -6.80 14.90 -10.67
C VAL A 65 -5.57 15.35 -11.46
N LEU A 66 -4.40 14.77 -11.20
CA LEU A 66 -3.15 15.07 -11.91
C LEU A 66 -3.25 14.79 -13.41
N MET A 67 -4.01 13.77 -13.83
CA MET A 67 -4.23 13.48 -15.25
C MET A 67 -4.92 14.61 -16.03
N PHE A 68 -5.62 15.53 -15.36
CA PHE A 68 -6.23 16.70 -16.00
C PHE A 68 -5.26 17.87 -16.19
N ILE A 69 -4.13 17.89 -15.48
CA ILE A 69 -3.18 19.02 -15.47
C ILE A 69 -2.23 18.96 -16.67
N SER A 70 -1.97 17.76 -17.21
CA SER A 70 -1.13 17.55 -18.40
C SER A 70 -1.82 16.64 -19.43
N PRO A 71 -2.87 17.12 -20.13
CA PRO A 71 -3.59 16.30 -21.09
C PRO A 71 -2.88 16.32 -22.45
N GLU A 72 -1.81 15.52 -22.60
CA GLU A 72 -1.16 15.33 -23.91
C GLU A 72 -2.02 14.47 -24.88
N LEU A 73 -3.09 13.83 -24.40
CA LEU A 73 -4.02 12.95 -25.16
C LEU A 73 -5.48 13.14 -24.72
N LEU A 74 -6.45 12.64 -25.51
CA LEU A 74 -7.89 12.60 -25.15
C LEU A 74 -8.24 11.49 -24.12
N TYR A 75 -7.44 10.42 -24.07
CA TYR A 75 -7.58 9.28 -23.14
C TYR A 75 -7.40 9.61 -21.63
N PRO A 76 -6.50 10.54 -21.25
CA PRO A 76 -6.34 11.06 -19.88
C PRO A 76 -7.64 11.49 -19.18
N TYR A 77 -8.63 12.02 -19.91
CA TYR A 77 -9.88 12.45 -19.29
C TYR A 77 -10.73 11.27 -18.81
N LEU A 78 -10.87 10.24 -19.65
CA LEU A 78 -11.64 9.04 -19.27
C LEU A 78 -10.93 8.26 -18.15
N ALA A 79 -9.60 8.13 -18.25
CA ALA A 79 -8.78 7.51 -17.22
C ALA A 79 -8.81 8.29 -15.90
N GLY A 80 -8.75 9.62 -15.96
CA GLY A 80 -8.82 10.50 -14.78
C GLY A 80 -10.18 10.42 -14.08
N ILE A 81 -11.28 10.49 -14.83
CA ILE A 81 -12.64 10.31 -14.28
C ILE A 81 -12.78 8.92 -13.64
N ALA A 82 -12.36 7.86 -14.32
CA ALA A 82 -12.41 6.50 -13.80
C ALA A 82 -11.57 6.35 -12.51
N ALA A 83 -10.37 6.92 -12.48
CA ALA A 83 -9.51 6.91 -11.30
C ALA A 83 -10.13 7.65 -10.11
N ILE A 84 -10.76 8.81 -10.34
CA ILE A 84 -11.46 9.56 -9.29
C ILE A 84 -12.65 8.75 -8.75
N ILE A 85 -13.49 8.18 -9.63
CA ILE A 85 -14.64 7.36 -9.22
C ILE A 85 -14.17 6.17 -8.37
N LEU A 86 -13.13 5.48 -8.80
CA LEU A 86 -12.56 4.35 -8.07
C LEU A 86 -11.98 4.79 -6.71
N GLY A 87 -11.30 5.94 -6.68
CA GLY A 87 -10.77 6.52 -5.45
C GLY A 87 -11.86 6.86 -4.43
N ILE A 88 -12.96 7.48 -4.89
CA ILE A 88 -14.14 7.76 -4.05
C ILE A 88 -14.75 6.46 -3.52
N PHE A 89 -14.92 5.45 -4.37
CA PHE A 89 -15.44 4.15 -3.97
C PHE A 89 -14.60 3.51 -2.85
N LEU A 90 -13.27 3.54 -2.96
CA LEU A 90 -12.36 3.01 -1.94
C LEU A 90 -12.46 3.78 -0.61
N ILE A 91 -12.60 5.10 -0.65
CA ILE A 91 -12.80 5.92 0.55
C ILE A 91 -14.13 5.57 1.23
N VAL A 92 -15.22 5.42 0.46
CA VAL A 92 -16.52 5.02 1.01
C VAL A 92 -16.43 3.65 1.69
N MET A 93 -15.78 2.68 1.06
CA MET A 93 -15.56 1.35 1.66
C MET A 93 -14.71 1.43 2.94
N SER A 94 -13.68 2.27 2.95
CA SER A 94 -12.87 2.52 4.15
C SER A 94 -13.71 3.09 5.30
N LEU A 95 -14.56 4.08 5.02
CA LEU A 95 -15.44 4.70 6.02
C LEU A 95 -16.48 3.71 6.58
N ILE A 96 -17.07 2.87 5.73
CA ILE A 96 -17.99 1.80 6.16
C ILE A 96 -17.26 0.80 7.06
N SER A 97 -16.04 0.41 6.70
CA SER A 97 -15.21 -0.49 7.50
C SER A 97 -14.84 0.12 8.87
N PHE A 98 -14.56 1.43 8.91
CA PHE A 98 -14.35 2.17 10.16
C PHE A 98 -15.59 2.19 11.05
N LYS A 99 -16.77 2.44 10.48
CA LYS A 99 -18.04 2.46 11.24
C LYS A 99 -18.40 1.10 11.82
N LYS A 100 -18.08 0.01 11.12
CA LYS A 100 -18.34 -1.37 11.57
C LYS A 100 -17.37 -1.84 12.67
N THR A 101 -16.30 -1.10 12.89
CA THR A 101 -15.22 -1.41 13.83
C THR A 101 -15.36 -0.68 15.18
N LYS A 102 -16.06 0.45 15.21
CA LYS A 102 -16.56 1.08 16.45
C LYS A 102 -17.77 0.31 16.98
#